data_AF-A0A8T3ZPN1-F1
#
_entry.id   AF-A0A8T3ZPN1-F1
#
_cell.length_a   1.000
_cell.length_b   1.000
_cell.length_c   1.000
_cell.angle_alpha   90.00
_cell.angle_beta   90.00
_cell.angle_gamma   90.00
#
_symmetry.space_group_name_H-M   'P 1'
#
loop_
_entity.id
_entity.type
_entity.pdbx_description
1 polymer ?
#
loop_
_entity_poly.entity_id
_entity_poly.type
_entity_poly.pdbx_seq_one_letter_code
_entity_poly.pdbx_strand_id
1 'polypeptide(L)'
;MSKKGITPVISIVLLLLIVIVLVALAFLFFGNIFTISSKESQESLENTIAQTKAMFTIDNIDTSNATVFIRNTGSVPITNLTVYLNGQRIGANFSRIELKSIGAMGLESQFPDGKNKIKIVTTGLFYQEETFYVQNTFLLEDFAFTYS
;
A
#
# COMPACT_ATOMS: atom_id res chain seq x y z
N MET A 1 74.18 14.95 18.19
CA MET A 1 72.69 14.89 18.17
C MET A 1 72.25 13.52 18.69
N SER A 2 71.87 13.44 19.96
CA SER A 2 71.44 12.19 20.60
C SER A 2 69.97 11.93 20.27
N LYS A 3 69.69 11.00 19.35
CA LYS A 3 68.32 10.51 19.13
C LYS A 3 67.95 9.64 20.34
N LYS A 4 67.14 10.18 21.26
CA LYS A 4 66.53 9.38 22.32
C LYS A 4 65.57 8.40 21.64
N GLY A 5 65.95 7.13 21.58
CA GLY A 5 65.02 6.07 21.19
C GLY A 5 63.90 6.04 22.21
N ILE A 6 62.66 6.26 21.77
CA ILE A 6 61.49 5.93 22.57
C ILE A 6 61.67 4.48 23.04
N THR A 7 61.60 4.25 24.35
CA THR A 7 61.81 2.93 24.94
C THR A 7 60.86 1.94 24.25
N PRO A 8 61.36 0.92 23.52
CA PRO A 8 60.54 0.06 22.65
C PRO A 8 59.33 -0.57 23.36
N VAL A 9 59.48 -0.79 24.67
CA VAL A 9 58.44 -1.30 25.56
C VAL A 9 57.21 -0.40 25.60
N ILE A 10 57.41 0.92 25.68
CA ILE A 10 56.29 1.89 25.78
C ILE A 10 55.47 1.88 24.50
N SER A 11 56.12 1.77 23.33
CA SER A 11 55.44 1.71 22.03
C SER A 11 54.56 0.47 21.90
N ILE A 12 55.01 -0.68 22.39
CA ILE A 12 54.25 -1.94 22.33
C ILE A 12 53.00 -1.83 23.20
N VAL A 13 53.13 -1.32 24.43
CA VAL A 13 51.98 -1.13 25.33
C VAL A 13 50.97 -0.15 24.75
N LEU A 14 51.44 0.95 24.15
CA LEU A 14 50.59 1.97 23.56
C LEU A 14 49.86 1.45 22.31
N LEU A 15 50.53 0.64 21.48
CA LEU A 15 49.92 -0.04 20.35
C LEU A 15 48.83 -1.02 20.78
N LEU A 16 49.08 -1.79 21.84
CA LEU A 16 48.15 -2.81 22.34
C LEU A 16 46.85 -2.18 22.86
N LEU A 17 46.96 -1.04 23.56
CA LEU A 17 45.79 -0.26 24.00
C LEU A 17 44.93 0.23 22.82
N ILE A 18 45.56 0.73 21.75
CA ILE A 18 44.83 1.21 20.56
C ILE A 18 44.09 0.05 19.89
N VAL A 19 44.71 -1.12 19.78
CA VAL A 19 44.07 -2.31 19.18
C VAL A 19 42.83 -2.73 19.96
N ILE A 20 42.89 -2.75 21.30
CA ILE A 20 41.74 -3.12 22.14
C ILE A 20 40.59 -2.12 21.93
N VAL A 21 40.88 -0.82 21.88
CA VAL A 21 39.87 0.22 21.65
C VAL A 21 39.24 0.08 20.26
N LEU A 22 40.03 -0.19 19.23
CA LEU A 22 39.52 -0.40 17.86
C LEU A 22 38.61 -1.62 17.77
N VAL A 23 38.97 -2.72 18.44
CA VAL A 23 38.15 -3.94 18.48
C VAL A 23 36.82 -3.67 19.19
N ALA A 24 36.84 -2.99 20.34
CA ALA A 24 35.62 -2.63 21.06
C ALA A 24 34.70 -1.72 20.24
N LEU A 25 35.27 -0.73 19.54
CA LEU A 25 34.53 0.16 18.66
C LEU A 25 33.90 -0.61 17.48
N ALA A 26 34.66 -1.54 16.88
CA ALA A 26 34.15 -2.38 15.80
C ALA A 26 32.94 -3.20 16.24
N PHE A 27 33.00 -3.85 17.42
CA PHE A 27 31.87 -4.62 17.94
C PHE A 27 30.61 -3.77 18.15
N LEU A 28 30.74 -2.56 18.71
CA LEU A 28 29.61 -1.65 18.89
C LEU A 28 29.02 -1.18 17.56
N PHE A 29 29.88 -0.85 16.60
CA PHE A 29 29.45 -0.42 15.27
C PHE A 29 28.72 -1.53 14.51
N PHE A 30 29.31 -2.73 14.44
CA PHE A 30 28.70 -3.87 13.75
C PHE A 30 27.43 -4.38 14.45
N GLY A 31 27.40 -4.40 15.79
CA GLY A 31 26.21 -4.79 16.54
C GLY A 31 25.01 -3.86 16.27
N ASN A 32 25.26 -2.55 16.18
CA ASN A 32 24.21 -1.57 15.88
C ASN A 32 23.73 -1.69 14.42
N ILE A 33 24.64 -1.82 13.45
CA ILE A 33 24.26 -2.01 12.03
C ILE A 33 23.42 -3.26 11.84
N PHE A 34 23.83 -4.39 12.43
CA PHE A 34 23.12 -5.64 12.29
C PHE A 34 21.70 -5.55 12.89
N THR A 35 21.58 -4.89 14.04
CA THR A 35 20.29 -4.68 14.71
C THR A 35 19.35 -3.77 13.91
N ILE A 36 19.85 -2.66 13.38
CA ILE A 36 19.07 -1.70 12.58
C ILE A 36 18.60 -2.36 11.28
N SER A 37 19.52 -2.98 10.54
CA SER A 37 19.19 -3.63 9.27
C SER A 37 18.19 -4.79 9.44
N SER A 38 18.30 -5.55 10.52
CA SER A 38 17.37 -6.67 10.78
C SER A 38 15.98 -6.17 11.15
N LYS A 39 15.87 -5.12 11.98
CA LYS A 39 14.57 -4.54 12.38
C LYS A 39 13.85 -3.90 11.20
N GLU A 40 14.53 -3.08 10.42
CA GLU A 40 13.94 -2.43 9.24
C GLU A 40 13.50 -3.46 8.19
N SER A 41 14.27 -4.53 8.01
CA SER A 41 13.91 -5.62 7.10
C SER A 41 12.68 -6.39 7.59
N GLN A 42 12.53 -6.59 8.90
CA GLN A 42 11.41 -7.32 9.47
C GLN A 42 10.11 -6.50 9.43
N GLU A 43 10.18 -5.21 9.77
CA GLU A 43 9.02 -4.31 9.67
C GLU A 43 8.55 -4.14 8.22
N SER A 44 9.49 -4.02 7.26
CA SER A 44 9.15 -3.94 5.84
C SER A 44 8.47 -5.21 5.33
N LEU A 45 8.92 -6.38 5.80
CA LEU A 45 8.33 -7.66 5.45
C LEU A 45 6.93 -7.83 6.07
N GLU A 46 6.76 -7.48 7.33
CA GLU A 46 5.45 -7.55 8.02
C GLU A 46 4.44 -6.61 7.36
N ASN A 47 4.84 -5.40 6.98
CA ASN A 47 4.00 -4.47 6.24
C ASN A 47 3.63 -5.01 4.85
N THR A 48 4.57 -5.63 4.14
CA THR A 48 4.31 -6.26 2.84
C THR A 48 3.33 -7.43 2.98
N ILE A 49 3.50 -8.27 4.00
CA ILE A 49 2.61 -9.41 4.28
C ILE A 49 1.22 -8.89 4.66
N ALA A 50 1.12 -7.88 5.52
CA ALA A 50 -0.16 -7.28 5.90
C ALA A 50 -0.90 -6.68 4.68
N GLN A 51 -0.17 -6.02 3.80
CA GLN A 51 -0.69 -5.45 2.55
C GLN A 51 -1.14 -6.53 1.55
N THR A 52 -0.42 -7.65 1.47
CA THR A 52 -0.78 -8.78 0.58
C THR A 52 -2.00 -9.56 1.10
N LYS A 53 -2.26 -9.51 2.41
CA LYS A 53 -3.43 -10.15 3.02
C LYS A 53 -4.75 -9.42 2.74
N ALA A 54 -4.71 -8.14 2.34
CA ALA A 54 -5.87 -7.34 2.01
C ALA A 54 -6.30 -7.55 0.54
N MET A 55 -6.71 -8.78 0.21
CA MET A 55 -7.23 -9.13 -1.11
C MET A 55 -8.73 -8.83 -1.21
N PHE A 56 -9.17 -8.44 -2.41
CA PHE A 56 -10.58 -8.19 -2.67
C PHE A 56 -10.96 -8.49 -4.11
N THR A 57 -12.26 -8.56 -4.37
CA THR A 57 -12.85 -8.68 -5.71
C THR A 57 -14.00 -7.69 -5.84
N ILE A 58 -14.16 -7.12 -7.03
CA ILE A 58 -15.34 -6.30 -7.35
C ILE A 58 -16.50 -7.27 -7.59
N ASP A 59 -17.55 -7.14 -6.80
CA ASP A 59 -18.71 -8.05 -6.83
C ASP A 59 -19.80 -7.51 -7.75
N ASN A 60 -20.05 -6.19 -7.70
CA ASN A 60 -21.03 -5.52 -8.54
C ASN A 60 -20.75 -4.00 -8.64
N ILE A 61 -21.25 -3.36 -9.70
CA ILE A 61 -21.19 -1.91 -9.91
C ILE A 61 -22.62 -1.42 -10.17
N ASP A 62 -23.16 -0.63 -9.25
CA ASP A 62 -24.42 0.09 -9.44
C ASP A 62 -24.13 1.45 -10.09
N THR A 63 -24.42 1.52 -11.38
CA THR A 63 -24.19 2.72 -12.19
C THR A 63 -25.16 3.85 -11.88
N SER A 64 -26.33 3.55 -11.32
CA SER A 64 -27.38 4.54 -11.04
C SER A 64 -27.09 5.33 -9.76
N ASN A 65 -26.54 4.66 -8.76
CA ASN A 65 -26.20 5.27 -7.46
C ASN A 65 -24.70 5.52 -7.28
N ALA A 66 -23.91 5.42 -8.36
CA ALA A 66 -22.44 5.52 -8.34
C ALA A 66 -21.80 4.68 -7.21
N THR A 67 -22.28 3.45 -7.00
CA THR A 67 -21.88 2.60 -5.87
C THR A 67 -21.19 1.34 -6.37
N VAL A 68 -20.07 1.00 -5.75
CA VAL A 68 -19.30 -0.21 -6.07
C VAL A 68 -19.34 -1.17 -4.89
N PHE A 69 -19.74 -2.40 -5.16
CA PHE A 69 -19.78 -3.47 -4.17
C PHE A 69 -18.50 -4.27 -4.24
N ILE A 70 -17.82 -4.36 -3.10
CA ILE A 70 -16.51 -4.97 -2.99
C ILE A 70 -16.59 -6.11 -1.99
N ARG A 71 -16.13 -7.29 -2.40
CA ARG A 71 -16.02 -8.46 -1.53
C ARG A 71 -14.60 -8.59 -1.00
N ASN A 72 -14.45 -8.64 0.32
CA ASN A 72 -13.18 -8.94 0.94
C ASN A 72 -12.90 -10.45 0.86
N THR A 73 -11.95 -10.82 0.00
CA THR A 73 -11.48 -12.20 -0.18
C THR A 73 -10.17 -12.47 0.57
N GLY A 74 -9.66 -11.46 1.27
CA GLY A 74 -8.44 -11.50 2.05
C GLY A 74 -8.59 -12.12 3.43
N SER A 75 -7.49 -12.06 4.18
CA SER A 75 -7.40 -12.55 5.57
C SER A 75 -7.31 -11.42 6.59
N VAL A 76 -7.49 -10.17 6.17
CA VAL A 76 -7.56 -8.99 7.03
C VAL A 76 -8.71 -8.06 6.59
N PRO A 77 -9.27 -7.24 7.49
CA PRO A 77 -10.24 -6.23 7.12
C PRO A 77 -9.64 -5.20 6.15
N ILE A 78 -10.44 -4.72 5.20
CA ILE A 78 -10.04 -3.64 4.30
C ILE A 78 -10.43 -2.33 4.95
N THR A 79 -9.45 -1.45 5.17
CA THR A 79 -9.65 -0.17 5.86
C THR A 79 -9.44 1.04 4.96
N ASN A 80 -8.72 0.89 3.84
CA ASN A 80 -8.41 2.01 2.96
C ASN A 80 -8.25 1.53 1.52
N LEU A 81 -8.95 2.21 0.61
CA LEU A 81 -8.99 1.93 -0.82
C LEU A 81 -8.88 3.25 -1.58
N THR A 82 -8.13 3.22 -2.68
CA THR A 82 -8.06 4.33 -3.63
C THR A 82 -8.74 3.92 -4.92
N VAL A 83 -9.64 4.77 -5.43
CA VAL A 83 -10.40 4.51 -6.65
C VAL A 83 -9.93 5.43 -7.76
N TYR A 84 -9.84 4.85 -8.96
CA TYR A 84 -9.62 5.58 -10.20
C TYR A 84 -10.74 5.22 -11.19
N LEU A 85 -11.29 6.24 -11.84
CA LEU A 85 -12.24 6.11 -12.93
C LEU A 85 -11.57 6.66 -14.19
N ASN A 86 -11.49 5.84 -15.24
CA ASN A 86 -10.84 6.17 -16.51
C ASN A 86 -9.40 6.72 -16.34
N GLY A 87 -8.68 6.24 -15.31
CA GLY A 87 -7.32 6.67 -14.98
C GLY A 87 -7.23 7.91 -14.09
N GLN A 88 -8.34 8.61 -13.83
CA GLN A 88 -8.38 9.73 -12.90
C GLN A 88 -8.74 9.27 -11.49
N ARG A 89 -8.00 9.71 -10.49
CA ARG A 89 -8.33 9.45 -9.08
C ARG A 89 -9.62 10.18 -8.71
N ILE A 90 -10.56 9.45 -8.11
CA ILE A 90 -11.82 9.99 -7.60
C ILE A 90 -11.93 9.76 -6.10
N GLY A 91 -12.65 10.65 -5.41
CA GLY A 91 -13.03 10.44 -4.02
C GLY A 91 -14.09 9.37 -3.89
N ALA A 92 -14.05 8.64 -2.78
CA ALA A 92 -15.00 7.58 -2.49
C ALA A 92 -15.23 7.50 -0.98
N ASN A 93 -16.50 7.38 -0.60
CA ASN A 93 -16.90 7.11 0.77
C ASN A 93 -16.86 5.60 0.99
N PHE A 94 -15.93 5.19 1.86
CA PHE A 94 -15.65 3.80 2.15
C PHE A 94 -15.84 3.53 3.64
N SER A 95 -16.57 2.46 3.94
CA SER A 95 -16.64 1.89 5.30
C SER A 95 -15.76 0.65 5.37
N ARG A 96 -15.15 0.43 6.54
CA ARG A 96 -14.33 -0.77 6.82
C ARG A 96 -15.09 -2.05 6.43
N ILE A 97 -14.47 -2.88 5.58
CA ILE A 97 -15.03 -4.16 5.13
C ILE A 97 -14.37 -5.28 5.91
N GLU A 98 -15.16 -5.94 6.76
CA GLU A 98 -14.71 -7.12 7.51
C GLU A 98 -14.38 -8.31 6.59
N LEU A 99 -13.77 -9.35 7.17
CA LEU A 99 -13.38 -10.52 6.40
C LEU A 99 -14.61 -11.23 5.82
N LYS A 100 -14.48 -11.70 4.57
CA LYS A 100 -15.51 -12.51 3.88
C LYS A 100 -16.86 -11.80 3.73
N SER A 101 -16.94 -10.50 3.98
CA SER A 101 -18.14 -9.70 3.77
C SER A 101 -18.06 -8.87 2.49
N ILE A 102 -19.21 -8.33 2.10
CA ILE A 102 -19.34 -7.38 1.01
C ILE A 102 -19.58 -6.01 1.64
N GLY A 103 -18.80 -5.03 1.21
CA GLY A 103 -19.03 -3.63 1.53
C GLY A 103 -19.48 -2.84 0.30
N ALA A 104 -20.20 -1.77 0.54
CA ALA A 104 -20.55 -0.78 -0.46
C ALA A 104 -19.61 0.41 -0.34
N MET A 105 -19.20 0.93 -1.50
CA MET A 105 -18.41 2.15 -1.60
C MET A 105 -19.13 3.12 -2.53
N GLY A 106 -19.56 4.26 -1.97
CA GLY A 106 -20.16 5.33 -2.75
C GLY A 106 -19.08 6.20 -3.38
N LEU A 107 -19.16 6.46 -4.68
CA LEU A 107 -18.23 7.34 -5.37
C LEU A 107 -18.71 8.79 -5.30
N GLU A 108 -17.79 9.74 -5.17
CA GLU A 108 -18.12 11.17 -5.15
C GLU A 108 -18.47 11.72 -6.55
N SER A 109 -18.18 10.96 -7.60
CA SER A 109 -18.50 11.29 -8.99
C SER A 109 -19.43 10.25 -9.59
N GLN A 110 -20.42 10.72 -10.34
CA GLN A 110 -21.24 9.87 -11.19
C GLN A 110 -20.43 9.28 -12.35
N PHE A 111 -20.89 8.16 -12.89
CA PHE A 111 -20.27 7.54 -14.05
C PHE A 111 -20.71 8.26 -15.33
N PRO A 112 -19.77 8.66 -16.21
CA PRO A 112 -20.10 9.18 -17.53
C PRO A 112 -20.83 8.14 -18.39
N ASP A 113 -21.63 8.60 -19.35
CA ASP A 113 -22.23 7.70 -20.34
C ASP A 113 -21.17 7.02 -21.21
N GLY A 114 -21.44 5.78 -21.59
CA GLY A 114 -20.56 4.97 -22.43
C GLY A 114 -19.63 4.06 -21.64
N LYS A 115 -18.45 3.80 -22.22
CA LYS A 115 -17.49 2.81 -21.69
C LYS A 115 -16.66 3.43 -20.57
N ASN A 116 -16.68 2.80 -19.40
CA ASN A 116 -15.92 3.22 -18.24
C ASN A 116 -15.02 2.10 -17.73
N LYS A 117 -13.86 2.49 -17.19
CA LYS A 117 -12.91 1.60 -16.53
C LYS A 117 -12.74 2.05 -15.09
N ILE A 118 -13.07 1.18 -14.14
CA ILE A 118 -12.78 1.40 -12.73
C ILE A 118 -11.54 0.60 -12.32
N LYS A 119 -10.66 1.25 -11.56
CA LYS A 119 -9.52 0.63 -10.89
C LYS A 119 -9.62 0.92 -9.42
N ILE A 120 -9.54 -0.12 -8.60
CA ILE A 120 -9.51 0.01 -7.15
C ILE A 120 -8.17 -0.54 -6.68
N VAL A 121 -7.49 0.20 -5.82
CA VAL A 121 -6.16 -0.13 -5.30
C VAL A 121 -6.24 -0.10 -3.78
N THR A 122 -5.70 -1.12 -3.11
CA THR A 122 -5.57 -1.06 -1.64
C THR A 122 -4.36 -0.20 -1.25
N THR A 123 -4.12 -0.02 0.04
CA THR A 123 -2.85 0.60 0.50
C THR A 123 -1.62 -0.27 0.14
N GLY A 124 -1.83 -1.52 -0.29
CA GLY A 124 -0.81 -2.39 -0.85
C GLY A 124 -0.71 -2.35 -2.38
N LEU A 125 0.12 -3.23 -2.93
CA LEU A 125 0.30 -3.39 -4.38
C LEU A 125 -0.85 -4.15 -5.07
N PHE A 126 -1.87 -4.58 -4.32
CA PHE A 126 -3.02 -5.29 -4.88
C PHE A 126 -4.05 -4.32 -5.46
N TYR A 127 -4.48 -4.60 -6.69
CA TYR A 127 -5.50 -3.83 -7.38
C TYR A 127 -6.46 -4.74 -8.14
N GLN A 128 -7.67 -4.24 -8.36
CA GLN A 128 -8.65 -4.83 -9.27
C GLN A 128 -9.06 -3.79 -10.30
N GLU A 129 -9.28 -4.25 -11.53
CA GLU A 129 -9.73 -3.42 -12.63
C GLU A 129 -10.91 -4.06 -13.34
N GLU A 130 -11.94 -3.28 -13.62
CA GLU A 130 -13.12 -3.74 -14.34
C GLU A 130 -13.56 -2.68 -15.36
N THR A 131 -14.11 -3.13 -16.48
CA THR A 131 -14.63 -2.27 -17.54
C THR A 131 -16.11 -2.55 -17.71
N PHE A 132 -16.93 -1.51 -17.65
CA PHE A 132 -18.38 -1.60 -17.73
C PHE A 132 -18.93 -0.48 -18.62
N TYR A 133 -20.22 -0.58 -18.99
CA TYR A 133 -20.89 0.40 -19.81
C TYR A 133 -22.05 1.01 -19.04
N VAL A 134 -22.18 2.34 -19.12
CA VAL A 134 -23.34 3.08 -18.60
C VAL A 134 -24.16 3.54 -19.80
N GLN A 135 -25.46 3.21 -19.81
CA GLN A 135 -26.42 3.75 -20.78
C GLN A 135 -27.48 4.53 -20.01
N ASN A 136 -27.67 5.79 -20.35
CA ASN A 136 -28.73 6.60 -19.79
C ASN A 136 -30.06 6.26 -20.49
N THR A 137 -30.95 5.54 -19.81
CA THR A 137 -32.23 5.07 -20.37
C THR A 137 -33.30 6.17 -20.36
N PHE A 138 -33.00 7.37 -20.87
CA PHE A 138 -33.91 8.53 -20.84
C PHE A 138 -34.71 8.78 -22.13
N LEU A 139 -34.89 7.79 -23.01
CA LEU A 139 -35.58 7.99 -24.31
C LEU A 139 -36.68 6.95 -24.61
N LEU A 140 -37.64 6.71 -23.72
CA LEU A 140 -38.82 5.88 -24.06
C LEU A 140 -40.16 6.35 -23.46
N GLU A 141 -40.35 7.65 -23.15
CA GLU A 141 -41.69 8.14 -22.72
C GLU A 141 -42.40 9.08 -23.71
N ASP A 142 -41.77 9.52 -24.81
CA ASP A 142 -42.37 10.51 -25.72
C ASP A 142 -43.10 9.95 -26.97
N PHE A 143 -43.30 8.64 -27.09
CA PHE A 143 -44.22 8.10 -28.11
C PHE A 143 -45.64 7.98 -27.55
N ALA A 144 -46.25 9.15 -27.35
CA ALA A 144 -47.69 9.28 -27.19
C ALA A 144 -48.41 8.74 -28.44
N PHE A 145 -48.92 7.52 -28.38
CA PHE A 145 -49.93 7.04 -29.32
C PHE A 145 -51.28 7.66 -28.97
N THR A 146 -51.59 8.83 -29.55
CA THR A 146 -52.98 9.23 -29.76
C THR A 146 -53.46 8.57 -31.06
N TYR A 147 -54.21 7.48 -30.94
CA TYR A 147 -55.02 6.96 -32.04
C TYR A 147 -56.30 7.79 -32.11
N SER A 148 -56.43 8.59 -33.18
CA SER A 148 -57.69 9.12 -33.68
C SER A 148 -58.38 8.11 -34.57
#